data_AF-A0A967HX12-F1
#
_entry.id   AF-A0A967HX12-F1
#
_cell.length_a   1.000
_cell.length_b   1.000
_cell.length_c   1.000
_cell.angle_alpha   90.00
_cell.angle_beta   90.00
_cell.angle_gamma   90.00
#
_symmetry.space_group_name_H-M   'P 1'
#
loop_
_entity.id
_entity.type
_entity.pdbx_description
1 polymer ?
#
loop_
_entity_poly.entity_id
_entity_poly.type
_entity_poly.pdbx_seq_one_letter_code
_entity_poly.pdbx_strand_id
1 'polypeptide(L)'
;MEKSQLREKTRARRLFLLALLFLFLYLTYLLFKPYLGTVVFAMVLTSVCHHFHIRVLQRCKDKKNLAAFLTTAMLVVIVVVPLVGFSTALVNQGVDSFGQVNTWLQEGNIEKMLSWEWVQPLRNLVNSQFARLGLEDLNVRKIILDASAGLGQRLLTWGKDFLGNATGLVINGFLLIVLVFIFIRDGQ
;
A
#
# COMPACT_ATOMS: atom_id res chain seq x y z
N MET A 1 -15.61 -3.40 60.63
CA MET A 1 -16.21 -3.65 59.30
C MET A 1 -16.08 -2.46 58.33
N GLU A 2 -15.85 -1.23 58.79
CA GLU A 2 -15.76 -0.03 57.92
C GLU A 2 -14.47 0.05 57.06
N LYS A 3 -13.33 -0.41 57.59
CA LYS A 3 -12.03 -0.35 56.89
C LYS A 3 -11.92 -1.29 55.67
N SER A 4 -12.71 -2.37 55.62
CA SER A 4 -12.72 -3.30 54.47
C SER A 4 -13.47 -2.71 53.27
N GLN A 5 -14.57 -1.98 53.51
CA GLN A 5 -15.40 -1.32 52.49
C GLN A 5 -14.63 -0.23 51.71
N LEU A 6 -13.75 0.54 52.38
CA LEU A 6 -12.96 1.57 51.71
C LEU A 6 -11.85 0.99 50.84
N ARG A 7 -11.27 -0.13 51.27
CA ARG A 7 -10.22 -0.84 50.53
C ARG A 7 -10.75 -1.44 49.22
N GLU A 8 -11.98 -1.95 49.24
CA GLU A 8 -12.66 -2.53 48.08
C GLU A 8 -13.01 -1.47 47.03
N LYS A 9 -13.58 -0.32 47.46
CA LYS A 9 -13.80 0.84 46.56
C LYS A 9 -12.51 1.35 45.92
N THR A 10 -11.40 1.36 46.67
CA THR A 10 -10.10 1.81 46.16
C THR A 10 -9.50 0.81 45.16
N ARG A 11 -9.67 -0.49 45.39
CA ARG A 11 -9.24 -1.56 44.47
C ARG A 11 -10.05 -1.54 43.17
N ALA A 12 -11.37 -1.41 43.27
CA ALA A 12 -12.26 -1.27 42.12
C ALA A 12 -11.92 -0.01 41.31
N ARG A 13 -11.67 1.12 41.98
CA ARG A 13 -11.23 2.37 41.32
C ARG A 13 -9.87 2.22 40.62
N ARG A 14 -8.91 1.53 41.24
CA ARG A 14 -7.58 1.29 40.63
C ARG A 14 -7.67 0.32 39.44
N LEU A 15 -8.48 -0.73 39.53
CA LEU A 15 -8.76 -1.64 38.42
C LEU A 15 -9.49 -0.94 37.28
N PHE A 16 -10.46 -0.08 37.59
CA PHE A 16 -11.15 0.75 36.60
C PHE A 16 -10.19 1.73 35.91
N LEU A 17 -9.32 2.41 36.67
CA LEU A 17 -8.29 3.28 36.11
C LEU A 17 -7.29 2.52 35.23
N LEU A 18 -6.88 1.32 35.62
CA LEU A 18 -6.00 0.47 34.81
C LEU A 18 -6.70 0.00 33.53
N ALA A 19 -7.97 -0.42 33.61
CA ALA A 19 -8.75 -0.80 32.45
C ALA A 19 -8.93 0.39 31.49
N LEU A 20 -9.19 1.59 32.02
CA LEU A 20 -9.30 2.82 31.24
C LEU A 20 -7.97 3.19 30.59
N LEU A 21 -6.84 3.01 31.29
CA LEU A 21 -5.50 3.22 30.76
C LEU A 21 -5.21 2.26 29.59
N PHE A 22 -5.47 0.97 29.76
CA PHE A 22 -5.28 -0.02 28.70
C PHE A 22 -6.19 0.26 27.50
N LEU A 23 -7.43 0.67 27.74
CA LEU A 23 -8.36 1.06 26.68
C LEU A 23 -7.82 2.27 25.90
N PHE A 24 -7.33 3.30 26.61
CA PHE A 24 -6.78 4.50 25.99
C PHE A 24 -5.51 4.19 25.19
N LEU A 25 -4.63 3.34 25.73
CA LEU A 25 -3.41 2.90 25.04
C LEU A 25 -3.76 2.08 23.79
N TYR A 26 -4.77 1.21 23.88
CA TYR A 26 -5.26 0.43 22.75
C TYR A 26 -5.88 1.31 21.66
N LEU A 27 -6.71 2.30 22.03
CA LEU A 27 -7.26 3.28 21.09
C LEU A 27 -6.16 4.10 20.41
N THR A 28 -5.18 4.57 21.20
CA THR A 28 -4.02 5.30 20.67
C THR A 28 -3.24 4.43 19.68
N TYR A 29 -2.99 3.17 20.02
CA TYR A 29 -2.33 2.23 19.10
C TYR A 29 -3.13 2.01 17.82
N LEU A 30 -4.45 1.86 17.90
CA LEU A 30 -5.31 1.68 16.72
C LEU A 30 -5.27 2.90 15.79
N LEU A 31 -5.23 4.10 16.36
CA LEU A 31 -5.05 5.35 15.61
C LEU A 31 -3.67 5.44 14.99
N PHE A 32 -2.61 5.01 15.69
CA PHE A 32 -1.23 5.05 15.17
C PHE A 32 -0.91 3.95 14.14
N LYS A 33 -1.58 2.80 14.21
CA LYS A 33 -1.39 1.64 13.31
C LYS A 33 -1.25 2.01 11.82
N PRO A 34 -2.14 2.81 11.20
CA PRO A 34 -2.00 3.18 9.78
C PRO A 34 -0.78 4.07 9.49
N TYR A 35 -0.24 4.78 10.49
CA TYR A 35 0.85 5.74 10.32
C TYR A 35 2.24 5.17 10.59
N LEU A 36 2.34 4.00 11.25
CA LEU A 36 3.63 3.37 11.55
C LEU A 36 4.45 3.08 10.27
N GLY A 37 3.79 2.64 9.21
CA GLY A 37 4.44 2.43 7.90
C GLY A 37 5.03 3.72 7.36
N THR A 38 4.26 4.81 7.39
CA THR A 38 4.68 6.15 6.98
C THR A 38 5.90 6.64 7.77
N VAL A 39 5.94 6.40 9.09
CA VAL A 39 7.07 6.74 9.96
C VAL A 39 8.34 5.97 9.57
N VAL A 40 8.23 4.66 9.32
CA VAL A 40 9.36 3.83 8.89
C VAL A 40 9.89 4.27 7.53
N PHE A 41 9.00 4.53 6.57
CA PHE A 41 9.39 5.08 5.26
C PHE A 41 10.08 6.44 5.39
N ALA A 42 9.59 7.32 6.27
CA ALA A 42 10.23 8.59 6.58
C ALA A 42 11.65 8.40 7.13
N MET A 43 11.89 7.43 8.03
CA MET A 43 13.23 7.12 8.51
C MET A 43 14.16 6.63 7.39
N VAL A 44 13.68 5.71 6.54
CA VAL A 44 14.47 5.16 5.43
C VAL A 44 14.83 6.26 4.44
N LEU A 45 13.84 7.08 4.03
CA LEU A 45 14.06 8.23 3.16
C LEU A 45 15.06 9.21 3.78
N THR A 46 14.91 9.53 5.06
CA THR A 46 15.85 10.42 5.76
C THR A 46 17.27 9.86 5.75
N SER A 47 17.44 8.56 6.05
CA SER A 47 18.74 7.88 6.06
C SER A 47 19.42 7.92 4.69
N VAL A 48 18.68 7.64 3.62
CA VAL A 48 19.19 7.71 2.25
C VAL A 48 19.53 9.16 1.86
N CYS A 49 18.68 10.11 2.26
CA CYS A 49 18.81 11.52 1.86
C CYS A 49 19.77 12.35 2.73
N HIS A 50 20.28 11.79 3.83
CA HIS A 50 21.33 12.41 4.65
C HIS A 50 22.54 12.82 3.79
N HIS A 51 22.91 12.00 2.80
CA HIS A 51 23.99 12.28 1.85
C HIS A 51 23.70 13.49 0.93
N PHE A 52 22.43 13.77 0.65
CA PHE A 52 22.02 14.91 -0.17
C PHE A 52 21.92 16.20 0.64
N HIS A 53 21.49 16.09 1.92
CA HIS A 53 21.37 17.23 2.82
C HIS A 53 22.72 17.93 3.05
N ILE A 54 23.81 17.17 3.20
CA ILE A 54 25.16 17.73 3.36
C ILE A 54 25.56 18.60 2.16
N ARG A 55 25.23 18.19 0.93
CA ARG A 55 25.57 18.96 -0.28
C ARG A 55 24.80 20.28 -0.39
N VAL A 56 23.57 20.32 0.10
CA VAL A 56 22.77 21.55 0.04
C VAL A 56 23.07 22.48 1.21
N LEU A 57 23.43 21.94 2.39
CA LEU A 57 23.92 22.73 3.52
C LEU A 57 25.13 23.59 3.12
N GLN A 58 26.03 23.04 2.31
CA GLN A 58 27.19 23.76 1.74
C GLN A 58 26.80 24.90 0.80
N ARG A 59 25.61 24.87 0.18
CA ARG A 59 25.14 25.90 -0.76
C ARG A 59 24.37 27.03 -0.07
N CYS A 60 23.84 26.79 1.13
CA CYS A 60 22.90 27.70 1.81
C CYS A 60 23.47 28.48 3.02
N LYS A 61 24.79 28.73 3.06
CA LYS A 61 25.45 29.71 3.97
C LYS A 61 24.88 29.74 5.40
N ASP A 62 24.85 28.60 6.10
CA ASP A 62 24.56 28.50 7.54
C ASP A 62 23.17 28.97 8.05
N LYS A 63 22.20 29.31 7.20
CA LYS A 63 20.81 29.52 7.65
C LYS A 63 20.07 28.19 7.82
N LYS A 64 20.44 27.45 8.87
CA LYS A 64 20.04 26.07 9.20
C LYS A 64 18.53 25.80 9.03
N ASN A 65 17.67 26.64 9.58
CA ASN A 65 16.22 26.37 9.56
C ASN A 65 15.56 26.56 8.19
N LEU A 66 15.94 27.60 7.43
CA LEU A 66 15.32 27.86 6.13
C LEU A 66 15.84 26.89 5.07
N ALA A 67 17.13 26.55 5.14
CA ALA A 67 17.75 25.60 4.24
C ALA A 67 17.20 24.18 4.44
N ALA A 68 17.01 23.73 5.69
CA ALA A 68 16.44 22.42 6.01
C ALA A 68 14.98 22.30 5.56
N PHE A 69 14.16 23.35 5.75
CA PHE A 69 12.77 23.34 5.28
C PHE A 69 12.68 23.25 3.76
N LEU A 70 13.43 24.10 3.05
CA LEU A 70 13.36 24.18 1.59
C LEU A 70 13.93 22.92 0.92
N THR A 71 15.02 22.36 1.44
CA THR A 71 15.59 21.09 0.93
C THR A 71 14.67 19.92 1.16
N THR A 72 14.08 19.82 2.34
CA THR A 72 13.18 18.71 2.66
C THR A 72 11.89 18.80 1.85
N ALA A 73 11.29 19.99 1.74
CA ALA A 73 10.09 20.19 0.95
C ALA A 73 10.33 19.89 -0.54
N MET A 74 11.42 20.41 -1.10
CA MET A 74 11.75 20.18 -2.52
C MET A 74 12.07 18.71 -2.80
N LEU A 75 12.77 18.03 -1.89
CA LEU A 75 13.12 16.63 -2.04
C LEU A 75 11.91 15.71 -1.91
N VAL A 76 11.02 15.97 -0.93
CA VAL A 76 9.80 15.17 -0.78
C VAL A 76 8.89 15.35 -1.99
N VAL A 77 8.75 16.57 -2.52
CA VAL A 77 8.01 16.81 -3.76
C VAL A 77 8.65 16.07 -4.94
N ILE A 78 9.98 16.15 -5.11
CA ILE A 78 10.72 15.49 -6.19
C ILE A 78 10.66 13.96 -6.09
N VAL A 79 10.42 13.36 -4.93
CA VAL A 79 10.35 11.89 -4.78
C VAL A 79 8.91 11.39 -4.78
N VAL A 80 8.03 12.02 -4.00
CA VAL A 80 6.63 11.56 -3.84
C VAL A 80 5.81 11.81 -5.09
N VAL A 81 5.96 12.96 -5.74
CA VAL A 81 5.20 13.28 -6.97
C VAL A 81 5.49 12.29 -8.09
N PRO A 82 6.75 12.00 -8.48
CA PRO A 82 6.99 11.01 -9.52
C PRO A 82 6.64 9.60 -9.08
N LEU A 83 6.69 9.27 -7.79
CA LEU A 83 6.29 7.94 -7.32
C LEU A 83 4.78 7.74 -7.47
N VAL A 84 3.97 8.72 -7.07
CA VAL A 84 2.51 8.72 -7.29
C VAL A 84 2.17 8.78 -8.78
N GLY A 85 2.86 9.62 -9.55
CA GLY A 85 2.70 9.73 -11.00
C GLY A 85 3.04 8.43 -11.72
N PHE A 86 4.12 7.75 -11.30
CA PHE A 86 4.53 6.46 -11.85
C PHE A 86 3.55 5.35 -11.48
N SER A 87 3.08 5.30 -10.22
CA SER A 87 2.08 4.32 -9.79
C SER A 87 0.74 4.51 -10.53
N THR A 88 0.28 5.74 -10.70
CA THR A 88 -0.95 6.03 -11.46
C THR A 88 -0.80 5.71 -12.94
N ALA A 89 0.33 6.06 -13.55
CA ALA A 89 0.63 5.68 -14.94
C ALA A 89 0.68 4.16 -15.11
N LEU A 90 1.31 3.43 -14.18
CA LEU A 90 1.35 1.97 -14.17
C LEU A 90 -0.04 1.35 -14.04
N VAL A 91 -0.89 1.87 -13.16
CA VAL A 91 -2.27 1.38 -13.00
C VAL A 91 -3.08 1.63 -14.26
N ASN A 92 -3.02 2.82 -14.84
CA ASN A 92 -3.74 3.15 -16.07
C ASN A 92 -3.26 2.29 -17.25
N GLN A 93 -1.95 2.21 -17.48
CA GLN A 93 -1.38 1.37 -18.54
C GLN A 93 -1.66 -0.12 -18.30
N GLY A 94 -1.63 -0.56 -17.04
CA GLY A 94 -2.00 -1.92 -16.65
C GLY A 94 -3.45 -2.21 -17.02
N VAL A 95 -4.39 -1.41 -16.52
CA VAL A 95 -5.83 -1.58 -16.77
C VAL A 95 -6.15 -1.55 -18.26
N ASP A 96 -5.56 -0.64 -19.03
CA ASP A 96 -5.77 -0.56 -20.49
C ASP A 96 -5.21 -1.78 -21.22
N SER A 97 -4.04 -2.27 -20.81
CA SER A 97 -3.43 -3.47 -21.38
C SER A 97 -4.27 -4.72 -21.07
N PHE A 98 -4.77 -4.85 -19.84
CA PHE A 98 -5.64 -5.95 -19.45
C PHE A 98 -7.02 -5.86 -20.12
N GLY A 99 -7.56 -4.66 -20.33
CA GLY A 99 -8.80 -4.44 -21.07
C GLY A 99 -8.69 -4.89 -22.52
N GLN A 100 -7.57 -4.57 -23.18
CA GLN A 100 -7.26 -5.02 -24.54
C GLN A 100 -7.11 -6.55 -24.62
N VAL A 101 -6.41 -7.15 -23.66
CA VAL A 101 -6.27 -8.62 -23.58
C VAL A 101 -7.63 -9.28 -23.35
N ASN A 102 -8.47 -8.78 -22.46
CA ASN A 102 -9.81 -9.32 -22.22
C ASN A 102 -10.70 -9.22 -23.48
N THR A 103 -10.63 -8.11 -24.21
CA THR A 103 -11.37 -7.92 -25.47
C THR A 103 -10.90 -8.92 -26.53
N TRP A 104 -9.58 -9.05 -26.69
CA TRP A 104 -8.97 -10.03 -27.60
C TRP A 104 -9.33 -11.48 -27.27
N LEU A 105 -9.44 -11.81 -25.97
CA LEU A 105 -9.86 -13.12 -25.48
C LEU A 105 -11.34 -13.40 -25.78
N GLN A 106 -12.21 -12.39 -25.68
CA GLN A 106 -13.65 -12.51 -25.94
C GLN A 106 -13.98 -12.69 -27.43
N GLU A 107 -13.17 -12.14 -28.34
CA GLU A 107 -13.30 -12.27 -29.80
C GLU A 107 -13.06 -13.69 -30.35
N GLY A 108 -12.83 -14.69 -29.48
CA GLY A 108 -12.67 -16.08 -29.90
C GLY A 108 -11.25 -16.45 -30.35
N ASN A 109 -10.27 -15.56 -30.20
CA ASN A 109 -8.85 -15.87 -30.49
C ASN A 109 -8.24 -16.90 -29.52
N ILE A 110 -8.92 -17.20 -28.41
CA ILE A 110 -8.55 -18.31 -27.51
C ILE A 110 -8.53 -19.64 -28.27
N GLU A 111 -9.48 -19.87 -29.18
CA GLU A 111 -9.54 -21.07 -30.03
C GLU A 111 -8.31 -21.15 -30.95
N LYS A 112 -7.92 -20.02 -31.56
CA LYS A 112 -6.71 -19.93 -32.41
C LYS A 112 -5.43 -20.18 -31.61
N MET A 113 -5.31 -19.59 -30.42
CA MET A 113 -4.15 -19.77 -29.54
C MET A 113 -4.06 -21.22 -29.02
N LEU A 114 -5.18 -21.83 -28.64
CA LEU A 114 -5.25 -23.23 -28.22
C LEU A 114 -4.99 -24.21 -29.37
N SER A 115 -5.17 -23.79 -30.61
CA SER A 115 -4.88 -24.60 -31.80
C SER A 115 -3.41 -24.59 -32.20
N TRP A 116 -2.58 -23.68 -31.63
CA TRP A 116 -1.16 -23.61 -31.94
C TRP A 116 -0.38 -24.85 -31.47
N GLU A 117 0.52 -25.32 -32.33
CA GLU A 117 1.22 -26.61 -32.22
C GLU A 117 2.05 -26.76 -30.93
N TRP A 118 2.55 -25.65 -30.38
CA TRP A 118 3.30 -25.61 -29.13
C TRP A 118 2.42 -25.70 -27.86
N VAL A 119 1.12 -25.43 -27.97
CA VAL A 119 0.16 -25.42 -26.85
C VAL A 119 -0.60 -26.76 -26.74
N GLN A 120 -0.65 -27.54 -27.83
CA GLN A 120 -1.26 -28.87 -27.89
C GLN A 120 -0.79 -29.85 -26.79
N PRO A 121 0.52 -30.00 -26.49
CA PRO A 121 0.96 -30.90 -25.41
C PRO A 121 0.48 -30.43 -24.03
N LEU A 122 0.42 -29.11 -23.81
CA LEU A 122 -0.08 -28.52 -22.57
C LEU A 122 -1.60 -28.72 -22.44
N ARG A 123 -2.34 -28.54 -23.54
CA ARG A 123 -3.79 -28.78 -23.63
C ARG A 123 -4.13 -30.23 -23.33
N ASN A 124 -3.38 -31.19 -23.87
CA ASN A 124 -3.62 -32.62 -23.63
C ASN A 124 -3.28 -33.03 -22.19
N LEU A 125 -2.24 -32.44 -21.59
CA LEU A 125 -1.90 -32.66 -20.19
C LEU A 125 -2.98 -32.11 -19.25
N VAL A 126 -3.46 -30.90 -19.52
CA VAL A 126 -4.56 -30.28 -18.77
C VAL A 126 -5.85 -31.10 -18.95
N ASN A 127 -6.29 -31.36 -20.17
CA ASN A 127 -7.51 -32.12 -20.42
C ASN A 127 -7.46 -33.54 -19.83
N SER A 128 -6.31 -34.22 -19.86
CA SER A 128 -6.18 -35.56 -19.26
C SER A 128 -6.22 -35.56 -17.73
N GLN A 129 -5.73 -34.51 -17.07
CA GLN A 129 -5.85 -34.32 -15.62
C GLN A 129 -7.28 -33.93 -15.22
N PHE A 130 -7.92 -33.06 -16.00
CA PHE A 130 -9.30 -32.63 -15.75
C PHE A 130 -10.33 -33.75 -16.03
N ALA A 131 -10.13 -34.57 -17.07
CA ALA A 131 -10.95 -35.74 -17.35
C ALA A 131 -10.87 -36.80 -16.22
N ARG A 132 -9.69 -36.98 -15.61
CA ARG A 132 -9.51 -37.87 -14.44
C ARG A 132 -10.27 -37.39 -13.20
N LEU A 133 -10.59 -36.10 -13.12
CA LEU A 133 -11.32 -35.49 -12.01
C LEU A 133 -12.84 -35.37 -12.29
N GLY A 134 -13.33 -35.84 -13.45
CA GLY A 134 -14.74 -35.75 -13.83
C GLY A 134 -15.21 -34.32 -14.17
N LEU A 135 -14.27 -33.41 -14.46
CA LEU A 135 -14.53 -31.99 -14.74
C LEU A 135 -14.53 -31.69 -16.24
N GLU A 136 -15.19 -32.53 -17.05
CA GLU A 136 -15.27 -32.37 -18.51
C GLU A 136 -15.98 -31.07 -18.94
N ASP A 137 -16.80 -30.48 -18.05
CA ASP A 137 -17.58 -29.26 -18.33
C ASP A 137 -16.80 -27.95 -18.05
N LEU A 138 -15.63 -28.04 -17.40
CA LEU A 138 -14.76 -26.90 -17.16
C LEU A 138 -13.89 -26.63 -18.39
N ASN A 139 -14.49 -25.93 -19.35
CA ASN A 139 -13.80 -25.48 -20.54
C ASN A 139 -12.64 -24.54 -20.16
N VAL A 140 -11.42 -24.82 -20.65
CA VAL A 140 -10.22 -23.97 -20.45
C VAL A 140 -10.49 -22.51 -20.80
N ARG A 141 -11.38 -22.27 -21.77
CA ARG A 141 -11.89 -20.94 -22.12
C ARG A 141 -12.50 -20.22 -20.91
N LYS A 142 -13.33 -20.90 -20.12
CA LYS A 142 -14.00 -20.33 -18.94
C LYS A 142 -13.00 -19.97 -17.85
N ILE A 143 -12.00 -20.83 -17.62
CA ILE A 143 -10.93 -20.57 -16.65
C ILE A 143 -10.13 -19.32 -17.04
N ILE A 144 -9.76 -19.17 -18.31
CA ILE A 144 -9.03 -18.00 -18.81
C ILE A 144 -9.87 -16.73 -18.69
N LEU A 145 -11.15 -16.81 -19.06
CA LEU A 145 -12.07 -15.67 -18.96
C LEU A 145 -12.31 -15.25 -17.50
N ASP A 146 -12.56 -16.20 -16.60
CA ASP A 146 -12.77 -15.93 -15.18
C ASP A 146 -11.49 -15.40 -14.51
N ALA A 147 -10.32 -15.92 -14.89
CA ALA A 147 -9.03 -15.41 -14.42
C ALA A 147 -8.77 -13.98 -14.90
N SER A 148 -9.01 -13.69 -16.19
CA SER A 148 -8.83 -12.35 -16.76
C SER A 148 -9.80 -11.34 -16.14
N ALA A 149 -11.08 -11.70 -16.03
CA ALA A 149 -12.10 -10.88 -15.39
C ALA A 149 -11.79 -10.64 -13.90
N GLY A 150 -11.37 -11.68 -13.17
CA GLY A 150 -10.97 -11.58 -11.77
C GLY A 150 -9.75 -10.68 -11.55
N LEU A 151 -8.76 -10.75 -12.44
CA LEU A 151 -7.60 -9.85 -12.41
C LEU A 151 -7.98 -8.42 -12.78
N GLY A 152 -8.78 -8.21 -13.83
CA GLY A 152 -9.27 -6.89 -14.23
C GLY A 152 -10.08 -6.23 -13.11
N GLN A 153 -10.99 -6.98 -12.48
CA GLN A 153 -11.78 -6.47 -11.36
C GLN A 153 -10.93 -6.18 -10.12
N ARG A 154 -9.90 -6.99 -9.82
CA ARG A 154 -8.94 -6.68 -8.74
C ARG A 154 -8.16 -5.39 -9.02
N LEU A 155 -7.67 -5.20 -10.25
CA LEU A 155 -6.96 -3.98 -10.64
C LEU A 155 -7.87 -2.75 -10.58
N LEU A 156 -9.13 -2.88 -11.04
CA LEU A 156 -10.13 -1.82 -10.92
C LEU A 156 -10.45 -1.50 -9.45
N THR A 157 -10.57 -2.52 -8.60
CA THR A 157 -10.77 -2.31 -7.15
C THR A 157 -9.56 -1.65 -6.52
N TRP A 158 -8.33 -2.08 -6.83
CA TRP A 158 -7.11 -1.43 -6.34
C TRP A 158 -6.98 0.02 -6.82
N GLY A 159 -7.32 0.29 -8.08
CA GLY A 159 -7.36 1.64 -8.62
C GLY A 159 -8.40 2.50 -7.93
N LYS A 160 -9.62 1.96 -7.72
CA LYS A 160 -10.68 2.64 -6.95
C LYS A 160 -10.32 2.85 -5.49
N ASP A 161 -9.64 1.91 -4.84
CA ASP A 161 -9.21 2.05 -3.45
C ASP A 161 -8.10 3.10 -3.33
N PHE A 162 -7.18 3.14 -4.30
CA PHE A 162 -6.13 4.17 -4.38
C PHE A 162 -6.73 5.58 -4.59
N LEU A 163 -7.70 5.71 -5.52
CA LEU A 163 -8.40 6.97 -5.80
C LEU A 163 -9.39 7.35 -4.69
N GLY A 164 -10.10 6.37 -4.14
CA GLY A 164 -11.12 6.54 -3.10
C GLY A 164 -10.52 6.82 -1.73
N ASN A 165 -9.33 6.31 -1.44
CA ASN A 165 -8.55 6.67 -0.26
C ASN A 165 -7.65 7.90 -0.48
N ALA A 166 -8.04 8.82 -1.37
CA ALA A 166 -7.33 10.08 -1.60
C ALA A 166 -7.11 10.87 -0.30
N THR A 167 -8.12 10.91 0.58
CA THR A 167 -8.01 11.56 1.90
C THR A 167 -6.91 10.94 2.75
N GLY A 168 -6.83 9.61 2.80
CA GLY A 168 -5.77 8.90 3.51
C GLY A 168 -4.39 9.13 2.90
N LEU A 169 -4.30 9.20 1.57
CA LEU A 169 -3.06 9.52 0.87
C LEU A 169 -2.58 10.94 1.19
N VAL A 170 -3.49 11.92 1.19
CA VAL A 170 -3.18 13.32 1.54
C VAL A 170 -2.73 13.43 3.00
N ILE A 171 -3.45 12.82 3.94
CA ILE A 171 -3.10 12.85 5.36
C ILE A 171 -1.77 12.13 5.62
N ASN A 172 -1.57 10.93 5.08
CA ASN A 172 -0.32 10.19 5.22
C ASN A 172 0.85 10.91 4.55
N GLY A 173 0.63 11.50 3.37
CA GLY A 173 1.63 12.29 2.67
C GLY A 173 2.03 13.54 3.47
N PHE A 174 1.05 14.26 4.01
CA PHE A 174 1.29 15.41 4.89
C PHE A 174 2.07 15.01 6.14
N LEU A 175 1.69 13.91 6.80
CA LEU A 175 2.43 13.38 7.94
C LEU A 175 3.86 12.95 7.57
N LEU A 176 4.06 12.28 6.44
CA LEU A 176 5.38 11.89 5.94
C LEU A 176 6.26 13.13 5.73
N ILE A 177 5.73 14.17 5.09
CA ILE A 177 6.42 15.44 4.88
C ILE A 177 6.85 16.05 6.21
N VAL A 178 5.92 16.16 7.17
CA VAL A 178 6.19 16.74 8.49
C VAL A 178 7.22 15.92 9.27
N LEU A 179 7.14 14.59 9.23
CA LEU A 179 8.07 13.71 9.94
C LEU A 179 9.47 13.75 9.34
N VAL A 180 9.62 13.69 8.02
CA VAL A 180 10.92 13.84 7.36
C VAL A 180 11.51 15.21 7.65
N PHE A 181 10.68 16.28 7.64
CA PHE A 181 11.12 17.61 8.03
C PHE A 181 11.66 17.66 9.47
N ILE A 182 10.92 17.09 10.43
CA ILE A 182 11.36 17.03 11.82
C ILE A 182 12.64 16.21 11.95
N PHE A 183 12.74 15.05 11.31
CA PHE A 183 13.93 14.20 11.40
C PHE A 183 15.17 14.82 10.76
N ILE A 184 15.02 15.55 9.65
CA ILE A 184 16.15 16.26 9.03
C ILE A 184 16.53 17.50 9.87
N ARG A 185 15.55 18.18 10.47
CA ARG A 185 15.80 19.35 11.33
C ARG A 185 16.45 18.98 12.66
N ASP A 186 15.93 17.95 13.32
CA ASP A 186 16.35 17.49 14.65
C ASP A 186 17.48 16.44 14.56
N GLY A 187 17.82 15.96 13.36
CA GLY A 187 19.00 15.13 13.06
C GLY A 187 20.29 15.92 12.86
N GLN A 188 20.33 17.19 13.30
CA GLN A 188 21.55 17.99 13.47
C GLN A 188 22.00 18.02 14.93
#